data_AF-A0A349KV53-F1
#
_entry.id   AF-A0A349KV53-F1
#
_cell.length_a   1.000
_cell.length_b   1.000
_cell.length_c   1.000
_cell.angle_alpha   90.00
_cell.angle_beta   90.00
_cell.angle_gamma   90.00
#
_symmetry.space_group_name_H-M   'P 1'
#
loop_
_entity.id
_entity.type
_entity.pdbx_description
1 polymer ?
#
loop_
_entity_poly.entity_id
_entity_poly.type
_entity_poly.pdbx_seq_one_letter_code
_entity_poly.pdbx_strand_id
1 'polypeptide(L)'
;MSETASATADADSAREGKTATPGKATAQKPAGGKDAAKKKAGKQLGAQGFGRTQKLAFTNAEAHHPRACAGCGKCLAPDGALAYTAWDDVDSAEKVAGQAGLYQKVTRHTLYVSACSCGHVTRAAHNVAPDDPF
;
A
#
# COMPACT_ATOMS: atom_id res chain seq x y z
N MET A 1 23.40 -9.68 -43.95
CA MET A 1 23.50 -8.28 -43.49
C MET A 1 23.25 -8.36 -41.99
N SER A 2 24.27 -8.56 -41.13
CA SER A 2 25.28 -7.56 -40.76
C SER A 2 24.57 -6.24 -40.42
N GLU A 3 24.52 -5.75 -39.19
CA GLU A 3 25.68 -5.39 -38.36
C GLU A 3 25.44 -5.52 -36.85
N THR A 4 26.59 -5.65 -36.18
CA THR A 4 26.89 -5.78 -34.76
C THR A 4 26.96 -4.44 -34.04
N ALA A 5 26.66 -4.50 -32.73
CA ALA A 5 27.29 -3.82 -31.59
C ALA A 5 27.22 -2.28 -31.46
N SER A 6 26.82 -1.82 -30.27
CA SER A 6 27.82 -1.24 -29.36
C SER A 6 27.32 -1.20 -27.92
N ALA A 7 28.13 -1.77 -27.04
CA ALA A 7 28.06 -1.67 -25.59
C ALA A 7 28.92 -0.50 -25.12
N THR A 8 28.57 0.12 -23.99
CA THR A 8 29.57 0.55 -23.01
C THR A 8 29.02 0.31 -21.60
N ALA A 9 29.65 -0.66 -20.94
CA ALA A 9 29.77 -0.71 -19.50
C ALA A 9 30.98 0.16 -19.13
N ASP A 10 30.84 0.99 -18.10
CA ASP A 10 31.97 1.52 -17.36
C ASP A 10 31.72 1.24 -15.89
N ALA A 11 32.45 0.23 -15.41
CA ALA A 11 32.82 0.10 -14.02
C ALA A 11 34.21 0.74 -13.91
N ASP A 12 34.39 1.73 -13.03
CA ASP A 12 35.71 1.93 -12.45
C ASP A 12 35.64 2.40 -11.00
N SER A 13 36.58 1.88 -10.24
CA SER A 13 36.63 1.79 -8.79
C SER A 13 37.30 3.00 -8.18
N ALA A 14 36.83 3.46 -7.01
CA ALA A 14 37.68 4.18 -6.09
C ALA A 14 37.28 3.88 -4.64
N ARG A 15 37.98 2.89 -4.08
CA ARG A 15 38.17 2.69 -2.65
C ARG A 15 39.18 3.72 -2.18
N GLU A 16 38.80 4.59 -1.25
CA GLU A 16 39.55 4.97 -0.03
C GLU A 16 39.04 6.28 0.55
N GLY A 17 38.84 6.29 1.87
CA GLY A 17 38.38 7.45 2.62
C GLY A 17 37.87 7.05 3.99
N LYS A 18 38.75 6.50 4.83
CA LYS A 18 38.53 6.42 6.28
C LYS A 18 38.35 7.85 6.80
N THR A 19 37.11 8.30 6.97
CA THR A 19 36.83 9.56 7.63
C THR A 19 36.29 9.29 9.02
N ALA A 20 37.16 9.57 9.98
CA ALA A 20 36.99 9.75 11.41
C ALA A 20 35.59 9.54 12.00
N THR A 21 35.52 8.58 12.91
CA THR A 21 34.51 8.46 13.97
C THR A 21 34.27 9.81 14.66
N PRO A 22 33.06 10.37 14.67
CA PRO A 22 32.74 11.47 15.57
C PRO A 22 32.85 10.97 17.00
N GLY A 23 33.50 11.77 17.84
CA GLY A 23 33.96 11.43 19.18
C GLY A 23 32.94 10.64 20.00
N LYS A 24 33.46 9.59 20.65
CA LYS A 24 32.83 8.95 21.80
C LYS A 24 32.66 10.02 22.88
N ALA A 25 31.54 10.73 22.86
CA ALA A 25 31.08 11.47 24.02
C ALA A 25 31.00 10.43 25.14
N THR A 26 31.89 10.58 26.11
CA THR A 26 31.87 9.78 27.33
C THR A 26 30.52 9.98 27.97
N ALA A 27 29.62 9.02 27.78
CA ALA A 27 28.40 8.92 28.54
C ALA A 27 28.83 8.82 30.01
N GLN A 28 28.74 9.95 30.73
CA GLN A 28 28.87 9.94 32.17
C GLN A 28 27.76 9.03 32.68
N LYS A 29 28.16 7.86 33.18
CA LYS A 29 27.27 6.97 33.94
C LYS A 29 26.76 7.80 35.13
N PRO A 30 25.45 8.04 35.27
CA PRO A 30 24.93 8.63 36.50
C PRO A 30 25.35 7.73 37.64
N ALA A 31 26.02 8.30 38.64
CA ALA A 31 26.30 7.62 39.89
C ALA A 31 24.95 7.10 40.42
N GLY A 32 24.86 5.79 40.62
CA GLY A 32 23.64 5.14 41.09
C GLY A 32 23.31 5.61 42.50
N GLY A 33 22.43 6.61 42.60
CA GLY A 33 21.70 6.90 43.82
C GLY A 33 20.75 5.76 44.10
N LYS A 34 20.83 5.20 45.31
CA LYS A 34 20.05 4.06 45.79
C LYS A 34 18.58 4.43 46.06
N ASP A 35 17.90 5.14 45.17
CA ASP A 35 16.45 5.42 45.25
C ASP A 35 15.82 5.65 43.87
N ALA A 36 16.30 4.94 42.84
CA ALA A 36 15.59 4.88 41.57
C ALA A 36 14.33 4.02 41.75
N ALA A 37 13.18 4.65 41.96
CA ALA A 37 11.88 3.99 41.94
C ALA A 37 11.83 3.00 40.77
N LYS A 38 11.61 1.71 41.07
CA LYS A 38 11.58 0.64 40.07
C LYS A 38 10.65 1.06 38.94
N LYS A 39 11.23 1.40 37.78
CA LYS A 39 10.44 1.70 36.58
C LYS A 39 9.53 0.51 36.33
N LYS A 40 8.23 0.77 36.17
CA LYS A 40 7.27 -0.28 35.83
C LYS A 40 7.71 -0.95 34.53
N ALA A 41 7.60 -2.28 34.50
CA ALA A 41 7.89 -3.06 33.29
C ALA A 41 6.99 -2.58 32.14
N GLY A 42 7.57 -2.47 30.93
CA GLY A 42 6.88 -1.99 29.74
C GLY A 42 7.62 -0.83 29.04
N LYS A 43 7.20 -0.53 27.81
CA LYS A 43 7.69 0.66 27.10
C LYS A 43 7.27 1.93 27.83
N GLN A 44 8.18 2.90 27.93
CA GLN A 44 7.86 4.20 28.52
C GLN A 44 6.77 4.90 27.68
N LEU A 45 5.86 5.61 28.35
CA LEU A 45 4.91 6.52 27.68
C LEU A 45 5.70 7.51 26.81
N GLY A 46 5.33 7.60 25.52
CA GLY A 46 6.04 8.42 24.54
C GLY A 46 7.27 7.79 23.90
N ALA A 47 7.62 6.52 24.22
CA ALA A 47 8.68 5.82 23.51
C ALA A 47 8.33 5.64 22.02
N GLN A 48 9.29 5.93 21.13
CA GLN A 48 9.11 5.81 19.69
C GLN A 48 8.69 4.38 19.31
N GLY A 49 7.58 4.28 18.58
CA GLY A 49 7.17 3.05 17.90
C GLY A 49 8.01 2.84 16.65
N PHE A 50 8.45 1.60 16.42
CA PHE A 50 9.03 1.17 15.14
C PHE A 50 8.01 0.29 14.44
N GLY A 51 7.07 0.92 13.74
CA GLY A 51 6.15 0.22 12.84
C GLY A 51 6.89 -0.23 11.57
N ARG A 52 6.35 -1.25 10.90
CA ARG A 52 6.81 -1.62 9.55
C ARG A 52 6.03 -0.81 8.54
N THR A 53 6.72 -0.11 7.66
CA THR A 53 6.12 0.52 6.48
C THR A 53 6.29 -0.41 5.31
N GLN A 54 5.27 -1.20 5.00
CA GLN A 54 5.24 -2.05 3.81
C GLN A 54 4.30 -1.45 2.78
N LYS A 55 4.81 -1.17 1.58
CA LYS A 55 3.98 -0.79 0.43
C LYS A 55 3.57 -2.07 -0.29
N LEU A 56 2.27 -2.32 -0.35
CA LEU A 56 1.72 -3.47 -1.09
C LEU A 56 1.38 -3.03 -2.50
N ALA A 57 1.83 -3.79 -3.50
CA ALA A 57 1.43 -3.58 -4.90
C ALA A 57 0.09 -4.28 -5.15
N PHE A 58 -0.74 -3.71 -6.02
CA PHE A 58 -1.99 -4.37 -6.43
C PHE A 58 -1.65 -5.59 -7.28
N THR A 59 -2.17 -6.74 -6.86
CA THR A 59 -2.06 -8.00 -7.62
C THR A 59 -3.18 -8.16 -8.62
N ASN A 60 -4.31 -7.48 -8.40
CA ASN A 60 -5.51 -7.51 -9.23
C ASN A 60 -6.19 -6.13 -9.27
N ALA A 61 -7.00 -5.92 -10.29
CA ALA A 61 -7.84 -4.73 -10.42
C ALA A 61 -9.23 -5.13 -10.94
N GLU A 62 -10.26 -4.53 -10.37
CA GLU A 62 -11.66 -4.75 -10.75
C GLU A 62 -12.35 -3.41 -11.01
N ALA A 63 -13.00 -3.30 -12.17
CA ALA A 63 -13.74 -2.12 -12.58
C ALA A 63 -15.25 -2.35 -12.45
N HIS A 64 -15.90 -1.48 -11.68
CA HIS A 64 -17.33 -1.55 -11.39
C HIS A 64 -18.06 -0.41 -12.09
N HIS A 65 -18.86 -0.76 -13.11
CA HIS A 65 -19.63 0.19 -13.91
C HIS A 65 -21.13 0.11 -13.61
N PRO A 66 -21.86 1.24 -13.64
CA PRO A 66 -23.32 1.21 -13.56
C PRO A 66 -23.88 0.54 -14.81
N ARG A 67 -24.74 -0.47 -14.65
CA ARG A 67 -25.33 -1.20 -15.78
C ARG A 67 -26.55 -0.51 -16.39
N ALA A 68 -27.28 0.25 -15.59
CA ALA A 68 -28.50 0.93 -16.01
C ALA A 68 -28.58 2.32 -15.38
N CYS A 69 -29.26 3.23 -16.08
CA CYS A 69 -29.51 4.58 -15.60
C CYS A 69 -30.47 4.56 -14.41
N ALA A 70 -30.09 5.18 -13.29
CA ALA A 70 -30.94 5.27 -12.09
C ALA A 70 -32.25 6.05 -12.33
N GLY A 71 -32.26 7.01 -13.28
CA GLY A 71 -33.47 7.77 -13.63
C GLY A 71 -34.42 7.04 -14.58
N CYS A 72 -33.95 6.65 -15.77
CA CYS A 72 -34.82 6.10 -16.82
C CYS A 72 -34.71 4.58 -17.05
N GLY A 73 -33.82 3.89 -16.34
CA GLY A 73 -33.63 2.44 -16.44
C GLY A 73 -32.91 1.94 -17.72
N LYS A 74 -32.59 2.80 -18.68
CA LYS A 74 -31.88 2.39 -19.90
C LYS A 74 -30.48 1.86 -19.60
N CYS A 75 -30.03 0.87 -20.36
CA CYS A 75 -28.68 0.33 -20.26
C CYS A 75 -27.62 1.41 -20.48
N LEU A 76 -26.57 1.36 -19.69
CA LEU A 76 -25.41 2.25 -19.81
C LEU A 76 -24.20 1.42 -20.29
N ALA A 77 -23.52 1.94 -21.31
CA ALA A 77 -22.25 1.39 -21.74
C ALA A 77 -21.13 1.84 -20.76
N PRO A 78 -20.09 1.01 -20.57
CA PRO A 78 -18.91 1.40 -19.80
C PRO A 78 -18.05 2.45 -20.51
N ASP A 79 -18.20 2.60 -21.84
CA ASP A 79 -17.43 3.55 -22.63
C ASP A 79 -17.69 4.99 -22.20
N GLY A 80 -16.62 5.74 -21.95
CA GLY A 80 -16.69 7.11 -21.46
C GLY A 80 -17.07 7.26 -19.98
N ALA A 81 -17.19 6.15 -19.24
CA ALA A 81 -17.40 6.20 -17.80
C ALA A 81 -16.16 6.78 -17.09
N LEU A 82 -16.38 7.57 -16.06
CA LEU A 82 -15.32 8.21 -15.27
C LEU A 82 -15.17 7.50 -13.93
N ALA A 83 -13.94 7.19 -13.54
CA ALA A 83 -13.68 6.70 -12.19
C ALA A 83 -13.98 7.82 -11.17
N TYR A 84 -14.67 7.50 -10.07
CA TYR A 84 -15.00 8.50 -9.05
C TYR A 84 -14.53 8.12 -7.64
N THR A 85 -14.27 6.84 -7.37
CA THR A 85 -13.64 6.38 -6.13
C THR A 85 -13.03 4.98 -6.31
N ALA A 86 -12.16 4.58 -5.39
CA ALA A 86 -11.58 3.25 -5.36
C ALA A 86 -11.17 2.83 -3.94
N TRP A 87 -11.12 1.52 -3.69
CA TRP A 87 -10.56 0.92 -2.47
C TRP A 87 -9.67 -0.27 -2.81
N ASP A 88 -8.86 -0.70 -1.84
CA ASP A 88 -8.03 -1.89 -1.94
C ASP A 88 -8.48 -2.92 -0.91
N ASP A 89 -8.79 -4.12 -1.37
CA ASP A 89 -9.02 -5.28 -0.51
C ASP A 89 -7.72 -6.09 -0.41
N VAL A 90 -7.35 -6.47 0.82
CA VAL A 90 -6.14 -7.24 1.11
C VAL A 90 -6.54 -8.56 1.74
N ASP A 91 -6.40 -9.63 0.96
CA ASP A 91 -6.78 -10.97 1.34
C ASP A 91 -5.58 -11.90 1.48
N SER A 92 -5.78 -12.96 2.27
CA SER A 92 -4.89 -14.10 2.31
C SER A 92 -5.13 -14.97 1.08
N ALA A 93 -4.10 -15.17 0.25
CA ALA A 93 -4.19 -16.10 -0.87
C ALA A 93 -3.68 -17.49 -0.49
N GLU A 94 -3.93 -18.45 -1.36
CA GLU A 94 -3.38 -19.79 -1.25
C GLU A 94 -1.84 -19.76 -1.25
N LYS A 95 -1.24 -20.69 -0.52
CA LYS A 95 0.22 -20.81 -0.44
C LYS A 95 0.79 -21.27 -1.78
N VAL A 96 1.80 -20.57 -2.24
CA VAL A 96 2.62 -21.02 -3.36
C VAL A 96 3.63 -22.06 -2.85
N ALA A 97 3.68 -23.23 -3.50
CA ALA A 97 4.60 -24.31 -3.12
C ALA A 97 6.06 -23.80 -3.08
N GLY A 98 6.75 -24.10 -1.99
CA GLY A 98 8.15 -23.68 -1.77
C GLY A 98 8.34 -22.24 -1.27
N GLN A 99 7.28 -21.43 -1.12
CA GLN A 99 7.36 -20.14 -0.45
C GLN A 99 6.97 -20.22 1.02
N ALA A 100 7.81 -19.65 1.89
CA ALA A 100 7.49 -19.47 3.30
C ALA A 100 6.66 -18.19 3.52
N GLY A 101 5.68 -18.25 4.41
CA GLY A 101 4.84 -17.11 4.80
C GLY A 101 3.40 -17.17 4.28
N LEU A 102 2.68 -16.08 4.52
CA LEU A 102 1.34 -15.84 3.98
C LEU A 102 1.47 -15.06 2.67
N TYR A 103 0.82 -15.54 1.62
CA TYR A 103 0.71 -14.76 0.39
C TYR A 103 -0.47 -13.79 0.52
N GLN A 104 -0.27 -12.54 0.10
CA GLN A 104 -1.31 -11.53 0.12
C GLN A 104 -1.78 -11.25 -1.30
N LYS A 105 -3.09 -11.33 -1.53
CA LYS A 105 -3.74 -10.84 -2.73
C LYS A 105 -4.26 -9.45 -2.42
N VAL A 106 -3.83 -8.46 -3.20
CA VAL A 106 -4.35 -7.09 -3.13
C VAL A 106 -5.16 -6.80 -4.38
N THR A 107 -6.44 -6.49 -4.22
CA THR A 107 -7.36 -6.18 -5.33
C THR A 107 -7.79 -4.72 -5.23
N ARG A 108 -7.48 -3.93 -6.26
CA ARG A 108 -7.97 -2.55 -6.40
C ARG A 108 -9.36 -2.56 -7.04
N HIS A 109 -10.39 -2.20 -6.31
CA HIS A 109 -11.73 -2.01 -6.87
C HIS A 109 -11.94 -0.54 -7.23
N THR A 110 -12.31 -0.25 -8.47
CA THR A 110 -12.56 1.11 -8.96
C THR A 110 -14.03 1.25 -9.34
N LEU A 111 -14.73 2.22 -8.77
CA LEU A 111 -16.11 2.53 -9.11
C LEU A 111 -16.18 3.66 -10.12
N TYR A 112 -17.03 3.44 -11.13
CA TYR A 112 -17.24 4.36 -12.22
C TYR A 112 -18.61 5.02 -12.17
N VAL A 113 -18.69 6.17 -12.83
CA VAL A 113 -19.91 6.95 -13.04
C VAL A 113 -20.11 7.16 -14.55
N SER A 114 -21.36 7.06 -15.01
CA SER A 114 -21.71 7.25 -16.42
C SER A 114 -22.89 8.22 -16.57
N ALA A 115 -22.84 9.06 -17.60
CA ALA A 115 -23.94 9.94 -17.99
C ALA A 115 -24.85 9.23 -18.99
N CYS A 116 -26.16 9.34 -18.79
CA CYS A 116 -27.18 8.83 -19.70
C CYS A 116 -27.62 9.94 -20.68
N SER A 117 -28.05 9.57 -21.89
CA SER A 117 -28.66 10.50 -22.84
C SER A 117 -29.94 11.18 -22.33
N CYS A 118 -30.55 10.65 -21.27
CA CYS A 118 -31.67 11.30 -20.59
C CYS A 118 -31.26 12.41 -19.59
N GLY A 119 -29.97 12.70 -19.45
CA GLY A 119 -29.45 13.77 -18.58
C GLY A 119 -29.06 13.33 -17.15
N HIS A 120 -29.39 12.10 -16.75
CA HIS A 120 -29.01 11.58 -15.44
C HIS A 120 -27.57 11.06 -15.42
N VAL A 121 -26.90 11.22 -14.27
CA VAL A 121 -25.59 10.66 -13.98
C VAL A 121 -25.76 9.54 -12.96
N THR A 122 -25.32 8.34 -13.30
CA THR A 122 -25.47 7.16 -12.43
C THR A 122 -24.10 6.67 -11.97
N ARG A 123 -23.95 6.40 -10.67
CA ARG A 123 -22.74 5.84 -10.07
C ARG A 123 -22.93 4.34 -9.86
N ALA A 124 -21.89 3.55 -10.10
CA ALA A 124 -21.86 2.17 -9.64
C ALA A 124 -21.95 2.14 -8.10
N ALA A 125 -22.74 1.24 -7.53
CA ALA A 125 -22.80 1.08 -6.08
C ALA A 125 -21.54 0.36 -5.58
N HIS A 126 -21.08 0.74 -4.39
CA HIS A 126 -20.14 -0.09 -3.65
C HIS A 126 -20.88 -1.32 -3.12
N ASN A 127 -20.17 -2.43 -2.95
CA ASN A 127 -20.73 -3.57 -2.24
C ASN A 127 -20.93 -3.16 -0.78
N VAL A 128 -22.18 -3.03 -0.37
CA VAL A 128 -22.57 -2.87 1.03
C VAL A 128 -22.94 -4.26 1.52
N ALA A 129 -22.41 -4.67 2.67
CA ALA A 129 -22.95 -5.83 3.35
C ALA A 129 -24.45 -5.60 3.57
N PRO A 130 -25.30 -6.65 3.45
CA PRO A 130 -26.71 -6.50 3.82
C PRO A 130 -26.79 -6.02 5.28
N ASP A 131 -27.87 -5.30 5.59
CA ASP A 131 -28.14 -4.88 6.97
C ASP A 131 -28.13 -6.11 7.89
N ASP A 132 -27.49 -5.96 9.06
CA ASP A 132 -27.42 -7.03 10.07
C ASP A 132 -28.84 -7.31 10.59
N PRO A 133 -29.36 -8.56 10.53
CA PRO A 133 -30.76 -8.84 10.83
C PRO A 133 -31.14 -8.81 12.33
N PHE A 134 -30.43 -8.07 13.19
CA PHE A 134 -30.67 -8.01 14.63
C PHE A 134 -31.56 -6.86 15.09
#